data_AF-A0AAW8E7V8-F1
#
_entry.id   AF-A0AAW8E7V8-F1
#
_cell.length_a   1.000
_cell.length_b   1.000
_cell.length_c   1.000
_cell.angle_alpha   90.00
_cell.angle_beta   90.00
_cell.angle_gamma   90.00
#
_symmetry.space_group_name_H-M   'P 1'
#
loop_
_entity.id
_entity.type
_entity.pdbx_description
1 polymer ?
#
loop_
_entity_poly.entity_id
_entity_poly.type
_entity_poly.pdbx_seq_one_letter_code
_entity_poly.pdbx_strand_id
1 'polypeptide(L)'
;MNTARKLRLGPLPRTESIRMTFVCPAGLKADLDRYAELHAQTYGEAVDAITLIPHMLKSFVAKDRGFTTSKARRRIAGPTRSTEDNASAA
;
A
#
# COMPACT_ATOMS: atom_id res chain seq x y z
N MET A 1 10.71 -19.89 41.18
CA MET A 1 11.78 -19.87 40.16
C MET A 1 11.17 -20.03 38.78
N ASN A 2 11.20 -18.99 37.94
CA ASN A 2 11.46 -19.10 36.50
C ASN A 2 11.72 -17.70 35.93
N THR A 3 12.97 -17.25 36.01
CA THR A 3 13.43 -15.98 35.43
C THR A 3 13.64 -16.19 33.93
N ALA A 4 12.56 -16.13 33.16
CA ALA A 4 12.64 -16.10 31.71
C ALA A 4 13.43 -14.84 31.28
N ARG A 5 14.66 -15.03 30.78
CA ARG A 5 15.51 -13.97 30.26
C ARG A 5 14.78 -13.26 29.12
N LYS A 6 14.30 -12.05 29.38
CA LYS A 6 13.62 -11.18 28.42
C LYS A 6 14.57 -10.95 27.23
N LEU A 7 14.23 -11.50 26.07
CA LEU A 7 15.01 -11.31 24.85
C LEU A 7 15.10 -9.80 24.57
N ARG A 8 16.30 -9.31 24.24
CA ARG A 8 16.54 -7.89 23.93
C ARG A 8 15.87 -7.46 22.62
N LEU A 9 15.45 -8.43 21.80
CA LEU A 9 14.65 -8.22 20.61
C LEU A 9 13.18 -8.28 21.00
N GLY A 10 12.49 -7.14 20.87
CA GLY A 10 11.05 -7.08 20.96
C GLY A 10 10.38 -7.88 19.82
N PRO A 11 9.04 -8.04 19.84
CA PRO A 11 8.33 -8.71 18.77
C PRO A 11 8.68 -8.06 17.42
N LEU A 12 9.03 -8.90 16.44
CA LEU A 12 9.40 -8.44 15.10
C LEU A 12 8.19 -7.75 14.44
N PRO A 13 8.42 -6.68 13.66
CA PRO A 13 7.36 -6.02 12.92
C PRO A 13 6.70 -7.03 11.96
N ARG A 14 5.37 -7.05 11.93
CA ARG A 14 4.62 -7.87 10.98
C ARG A 14 4.72 -7.22 9.60
N THR A 15 5.41 -7.87 8.68
CA THR A 15 5.29 -7.58 7.25
C THR A 15 4.02 -8.24 6.74
N GLU A 16 2.95 -7.47 6.65
CA GLU A 16 1.69 -7.95 6.07
C GLU A 16 1.73 -7.78 4.55
N SER A 17 1.71 -8.90 3.82
CA SER A 17 1.58 -8.93 2.37
C SER A 17 0.16 -9.37 2.02
N ILE A 18 -0.55 -8.55 1.24
CA ILE A 18 -1.89 -8.86 0.77
C ILE A 18 -1.80 -9.32 -0.68
N ARG A 19 -2.30 -10.53 -0.97
CA ARG A 19 -2.44 -11.01 -2.35
C ARG A 19 -3.70 -10.41 -2.97
N MET A 20 -3.57 -9.83 -4.15
CA MET A 20 -4.67 -9.23 -4.90
C MET A 20 -4.70 -9.81 -6.32
N THR A 21 -5.88 -10.22 -6.77
CA THR A 21 -6.10 -10.74 -8.14
C THR A 21 -6.95 -9.73 -8.90
N PHE A 22 -6.60 -9.42 -10.14
CA PHE A 22 -7.39 -8.55 -11.01
C PHE A 22 -7.41 -9.11 -12.43
N VAL A 23 -8.45 -8.75 -13.19
CA VAL A 23 -8.53 -9.06 -14.62
C VAL A 23 -7.72 -8.01 -15.37
N CYS A 24 -6.62 -8.43 -15.98
CA CYS A 24 -5.79 -7.58 -16.81
C CYS A 24 -6.24 -7.70 -18.28
N PRO A 25 -6.68 -6.60 -18.93
CA PRO A 25 -6.94 -6.62 -20.37
C PRO A 25 -5.68 -7.03 -21.15
N ALA A 26 -5.84 -7.80 -22.23
CA ALA A 26 -4.72 -8.33 -23.00
C ALA A 26 -3.78 -7.24 -23.54
N GLY A 27 -4.34 -6.11 -24.00
CA GLY A 27 -3.54 -4.97 -24.46
C GLY A 27 -2.67 -4.38 -23.35
N LEU A 28 -3.23 -4.22 -22.14
CA LEU A 28 -2.47 -3.73 -20.99
C LEU A 28 -1.34 -4.69 -20.60
N LYS A 29 -1.58 -6.01 -20.65
CA LYS A 29 -0.52 -7.00 -20.39
C LYS A 29 0.63 -6.88 -21.39
N ALA A 30 0.33 -6.74 -22.69
CA ALA A 30 1.34 -6.57 -23.72
C ALA A 30 2.17 -5.28 -23.52
N ASP A 31 1.52 -4.18 -23.17
CA ASP A 31 2.21 -2.92 -22.87
C ASP A 31 3.11 -3.03 -21.63
N LEU A 32 2.65 -3.73 -20.60
CA LEU A 32 3.44 -3.97 -19.38
C LEU A 32 4.67 -4.86 -19.65
N ASP A 33 4.53 -5.89 -20.49
CA ASP A 33 5.65 -6.76 -20.89
C ASP A 33 6.68 -5.95 -21.68
N ARG A 34 6.23 -5.16 -22.65
CA ARG A 34 7.11 -4.27 -23.41
C ARG A 34 7.82 -3.25 -22.51
N TYR A 35 7.13 -2.71 -21.52
CA TYR A 35 7.73 -1.79 -20.55
C TYR A 35 8.84 -2.49 -19.74
N ALA A 36 8.60 -3.72 -19.29
CA ALA A 36 9.57 -4.53 -18.58
C ALA A 36 10.83 -4.80 -19.42
N GLU A 37 10.66 -5.14 -20.70
CA GLU A 37 11.77 -5.30 -21.65
C GLU A 37 12.60 -4.02 -21.82
N LEU A 38 11.93 -2.87 -21.99
CA LEU A 38 12.61 -1.58 -22.10
C LEU A 38 13.34 -1.20 -20.81
N HIS A 39 12.76 -1.51 -19.66
CA HIS A 39 13.41 -1.31 -18.37
C HIS A 39 14.69 -2.16 -18.26
N ALA A 40 14.63 -3.42 -18.68
CA ALA A 40 15.79 -4.30 -18.69
C ALA A 40 16.90 -3.81 -19.63
N GLN A 41 16.53 -3.31 -20.81
CA GLN A 41 17.49 -2.68 -21.73
C GLN A 41 18.15 -1.43 -21.14
N THR A 42 17.39 -0.65 -20.36
CA THR A 42 17.88 0.61 -19.79
C THR A 42 18.79 0.40 -18.58
N TYR A 43 18.45 -0.56 -17.70
CA TYR A 43 19.13 -0.75 -16.41
C TYR A 43 19.96 -2.04 -16.33
N GLY A 44 19.97 -2.87 -17.38
CA GLY A 44 20.76 -4.09 -17.47
C GLY A 44 20.23 -5.27 -16.65
N GLU A 45 19.06 -5.13 -16.02
CA GLU A 45 18.45 -6.17 -15.18
C GLU A 45 17.06 -6.55 -15.71
N ALA A 46 16.91 -7.84 -16.05
CA ALA A 46 15.63 -8.39 -16.47
C ALA A 46 14.65 -8.38 -15.29
N VAL A 47 13.55 -7.65 -15.44
CA VAL A 47 12.48 -7.52 -14.44
C VAL A 47 11.15 -7.87 -15.08
N ASP A 48 10.29 -8.58 -14.35
CA ASP A 48 8.93 -8.88 -14.80
C ASP A 48 7.99 -7.71 -14.51
N ALA A 49 6.95 -7.57 -15.34
CA ALA A 49 5.86 -6.63 -15.14
C ALA A 49 5.24 -6.77 -13.73
N ILE A 50 5.09 -7.99 -13.21
CA ILE A 50 4.54 -8.25 -11.86
C ILE A 50 5.37 -7.57 -10.77
N THR A 51 6.69 -7.53 -10.93
CA THR A 51 7.59 -6.83 -10.01
C THR A 51 7.46 -5.32 -10.15
N LEU A 52 7.27 -4.80 -11.36
CA LEU A 52 7.16 -3.37 -11.61
C LEU A 52 5.81 -2.77 -11.18
N ILE A 53 4.70 -3.51 -11.33
CA ILE A 53 3.34 -3.05 -11.06
C ILE A 53 3.20 -2.38 -9.68
N PRO A 54 3.65 -3.00 -8.55
CA PRO A 54 3.57 -2.35 -7.24
C PRO A 54 4.28 -1.00 -7.19
N HIS A 55 5.45 -0.86 -7.83
CA HIS A 55 6.21 0.39 -7.85
C HIS A 55 5.55 1.46 -8.72
N MET A 56 4.99 1.04 -9.86
CA MET A 56 4.22 1.92 -10.75
C MET A 56 2.98 2.44 -10.04
N LEU A 57 2.19 1.56 -9.41
CA LEU A 57 0.98 1.94 -8.68
C LEU A 57 1.29 2.84 -7.48
N LYS A 58 2.35 2.54 -6.73
CA LYS A 58 2.80 3.39 -5.63
C LYS A 58 3.13 4.81 -6.13
N SER A 59 3.87 4.91 -7.23
CA SER A 59 4.27 6.18 -7.82
C SER A 59 3.07 6.94 -8.38
N PHE A 60 2.12 6.24 -9.01
CA PHE A 60 0.89 6.80 -9.53
C PHE A 60 0.04 7.43 -8.42
N VAL A 61 -0.28 6.65 -7.38
CA VAL A 61 -1.11 7.09 -6.25
C VAL A 61 -0.45 8.24 -5.47
N ALA A 62 0.88 8.23 -5.34
CA ALA A 62 1.60 9.31 -4.69
C ALA A 62 1.55 10.63 -5.47
N LYS A 63 1.48 10.58 -6.81
CA LYS A 63 1.48 11.75 -7.70
C LYS A 63 0.07 12.26 -8.01
N ASP A 64 -0.98 11.49 -7.72
CA ASP A 64 -2.37 11.93 -7.88
C ASP A 64 -2.72 13.06 -6.89
N ARG A 65 -2.83 14.28 -7.41
CA ARG A 65 -3.14 15.49 -6.63
C ARG A 65 -4.53 15.46 -6.00
N GLY A 66 -5.52 14.89 -6.70
CA GLY A 66 -6.89 14.76 -6.18
C GLY A 66 -6.93 13.79 -5.00
N PHE A 67 -6.19 12.70 -5.11
CA PHE A 67 -6.04 11.73 -4.03
C PHE A 67 -5.28 12.30 -2.82
N THR A 68 -4.13 12.94 -3.04
CA THR A 68 -3.29 13.49 -1.97
C THR A 68 -3.98 14.61 -1.19
N THR A 69 -4.73 15.49 -1.86
CA THR A 69 -5.54 16.53 -1.21
C THR A 69 -6.61 15.94 -0.29
N SER A 70 -7.27 14.85 -0.74
CA SER A 70 -8.29 14.16 0.05
C SER A 70 -7.70 13.43 1.27
N LYS A 71 -6.48 12.89 1.15
CA LYS A 71 -5.74 12.31 2.28
C LYS A 71 -5.36 13.36 3.32
N ALA A 72 -4.94 14.56 2.90
CA ALA A 72 -4.64 15.66 3.81
C ALA A 72 -5.89 16.09 4.60
N ARG A 73 -7.05 16.21 3.92
CA ARG A 73 -8.33 16.53 4.57
C ARG A 73 -8.73 15.50 5.63
N ARG A 74 -8.56 14.20 5.36
CA ARG A 74 -8.82 13.12 6.35
C ARG A 74 -7.85 13.09 7.53
N ARG A 75 -6.66 13.68 7.41
CA ARG A 75 -5.75 13.84 8.56
C ARG A 75 -6.15 15.01 9.46
N ILE A 76 -6.75 16.05 8.88
CA ILE A 76 -7.21 17.24 9.61
C ILE A 76 -8.56 16.94 10.27
N ALA A 77 -9.46 16.27 9.56
CA ALA A 77 -10.67 15.68 10.12
C ALA A 77 -10.31 14.32 10.75
N GLY A 78 -9.68 14.34 11.93
CA GLY A 78 -9.52 13.13 12.76
C GLY A 78 -10.87 12.41 12.95
N PRO A 79 -10.87 11.12 13.34
CA PRO A 79 -12.12 10.37 13.51
C PRO A 79 -12.95 11.11 14.55
N THR A 80 -14.00 11.78 14.10
CA THR A 80 -15.01 12.38 14.97
C THR A 80 -15.61 11.22 15.73
N ARG A 81 -15.16 11.05 16.98
CA ARG A 81 -15.84 10.25 17.99
C ARG A 81 -17.23 10.88 18.08
N SER A 82 -18.21 10.24 17.46
CA SER A 82 -19.62 10.50 17.73
C SER A 82 -19.79 10.29 19.23
N THR A 83 -19.88 11.39 19.96
CA THR A 83 -20.48 11.41 21.30
C THR A 83 -21.89 10.86 21.13
N GLU A 84 -22.08 9.62 21.59
CA GLU A 84 -23.41 9.12 21.90
C GLU A 84 -24.00 10.06 22.96
N ASP A 85 -24.94 10.88 22.52
CA ASP A 85 -25.78 11.67 23.40
C ASP A 85 -26.62 10.70 24.24
N ASN A 86 -26.16 10.50 25.47
CA ASN A 86 -26.96 10.06 26.58
C ASN A 86 -28.05 11.11 26.84
N ALA A 87 -29.23 10.91 26.26
CA ALA A 87 -30.45 11.61 26.65
C ALA A 87 -31.44 10.62 27.26
N SER A 88 -31.30 10.46 28.59
CA SER A 88 -32.41 10.18 29.48
C SER A 88 -33.48 11.28 29.32
N ALA A 89 -34.73 10.89 29.04
CA ALA A 89 -35.98 11.45 29.58
C ALA A 89 -37.17 11.18 28.63
N ALA A 90 -37.96 10.17 28.96
CA ALA A 90 -39.43 10.18 29.00
C ALA A 90 -39.92 8.81 29.50
#